data_AF-A0A6A5BJT2-F1
#
_entry.id   AF-A0A6A5BJT2-F1
#
_cell.length_a   1.000
_cell.length_b   1.000
_cell.length_c   1.000
_cell.angle_alpha   90.00
_cell.angle_beta   90.00
_cell.angle_gamma   90.00
#
_symmetry.space_group_name_H-M   'P 1'
#
loop_
_entity.id
_entity.type
_entity.pdbx_description
1 polymer ?
#
loop_
_entity_poly.entity_id
_entity_poly.type
_entity_poly.pdbx_seq_one_letter_code
_entity_poly.pdbx_strand_id
1 'polypeptide(L)'
;MTEGKKGASYSGRGGIGSNFLSKHWQESIEKEETIRKQWQQKYHPEKIAEEKEMLLKSIQAQAEKEKEKKRRDMSPQRKLLYEGVSKEGGGRASYLKARREESPTKKSRFPVSSSQEVGWIIEKRFLEGKRSDDHLLATRKGQTKTFYRRDGIGFGD
;
A
#
# COMPACT_ATOMS: atom_id res chain seq x y z
N MET A 1 -7.12 -47.52 18.46
CA MET A 1 -5.95 -47.87 17.64
C MET A 1 -6.22 -47.36 16.23
N THR A 2 -5.36 -46.46 15.79
CA THR A 2 -5.46 -45.61 14.60
C THR A 2 -4.70 -46.27 13.44
N GLU A 3 -5.31 -46.39 12.27
CA GLU A 3 -4.55 -46.62 11.04
C GLU A 3 -4.92 -45.56 10.00
N GLY A 4 -4.15 -44.48 10.02
CA GLY A 4 -4.15 -43.46 8.98
C GLY A 4 -3.43 -43.99 7.74
N LYS A 5 -4.16 -44.13 6.64
CA LYS A 5 -3.58 -44.41 5.32
C LYS A 5 -2.84 -43.17 4.84
N LYS A 6 -1.51 -43.27 4.79
CA LYS A 6 -0.58 -42.28 4.24
C LYS A 6 -0.77 -42.22 2.72
N GLY A 7 -1.24 -41.09 2.21
CA GLY A 7 -1.19 -40.79 0.77
C GLY A 7 0.25 -40.48 0.38
N ALA A 8 0.83 -41.31 -0.48
CA ALA A 8 2.15 -41.07 -1.04
C ALA A 8 2.11 -39.86 -1.98
N SER A 9 2.84 -38.79 -1.64
CA SER A 9 3.07 -37.66 -2.51
C SER A 9 4.21 -37.99 -3.49
N TYR A 10 3.86 -38.24 -4.75
CA TYR A 10 4.85 -38.37 -5.83
C TYR A 10 5.32 -36.97 -6.25
N SER A 11 6.49 -36.55 -5.79
CA SER A 11 7.21 -35.39 -6.32
C SER A 11 8.06 -35.81 -7.53
N GLY A 12 7.41 -35.93 -8.69
CA GLY A 12 8.06 -36.18 -9.97
C GLY A 12 8.78 -34.92 -10.48
N ARG A 13 10.11 -34.99 -10.54
CA ARG A 13 11.00 -33.97 -11.11
C ARG A 13 10.65 -33.74 -12.58
N GLY A 14 10.59 -32.47 -12.95
CA GLY A 14 10.33 -32.01 -14.31
C GLY A 14 11.42 -32.46 -15.28
N GLY A 15 10.96 -33.01 -16.40
CA GLY A 15 11.77 -33.31 -17.57
C GLY A 15 10.85 -33.46 -18.77
N ILE A 16 11.09 -32.61 -19.78
CA ILE A 16 10.66 -32.75 -21.17
C ILE A 16 9.21 -32.31 -21.44
N GLY A 17 9.08 -31.24 -22.22
CA GLY A 17 7.83 -30.55 -22.53
C GLY A 17 6.75 -31.46 -23.10
N SER A 18 5.65 -31.58 -22.37
CA SER A 18 4.40 -32.16 -22.87
C SER A 18 3.59 -31.09 -23.60
N ASN A 19 4.08 -30.67 -24.77
CA ASN A 19 3.25 -30.01 -25.78
C ASN A 19 2.50 -31.04 -26.64
N PHE A 20 2.31 -32.27 -26.14
CA PHE A 20 1.82 -33.43 -26.88
C PHE A 20 0.73 -34.20 -26.13
N LEU A 21 -0.12 -33.48 -25.38
CA LEU A 21 -1.45 -34.02 -25.12
C LEU A 21 -2.22 -33.86 -26.43
N SER A 22 -2.32 -34.98 -27.17
CA SER A 22 -3.03 -35.10 -28.45
C SER A 22 -4.32 -34.27 -28.43
N LYS A 23 -4.59 -33.51 -29.50
CA LYS A 23 -5.82 -32.70 -29.62
C LYS A 23 -7.08 -33.48 -29.23
N HIS A 24 -7.11 -34.78 -29.53
CA HIS A 24 -8.20 -35.68 -29.15
C HIS A 24 -8.36 -35.88 -27.64
N TRP A 25 -7.28 -35.83 -26.86
CA TRP A 25 -7.35 -35.90 -25.40
C TRP A 25 -7.89 -34.60 -24.80
N GLN A 26 -7.49 -33.45 -25.36
CA GLN A 26 -8.05 -32.14 -24.98
C GLN A 26 -9.55 -32.08 -25.29
N GLU A 27 -9.94 -32.48 -26.51
CA GLU A 27 -11.34 -32.59 -26.92
C GLU A 27 -12.15 -33.54 -26.03
N SER A 28 -11.54 -34.65 -25.59
CA SER A 28 -12.18 -35.59 -24.67
C SER A 28 -12.42 -34.98 -23.28
N ILE A 29 -11.44 -34.25 -22.75
CA ILE A 29 -11.57 -33.55 -21.46
C ILE A 29 -12.65 -32.47 -21.54
N GLU A 30 -12.63 -31.66 -22.60
CA GLU A 30 -13.64 -30.61 -22.80
C GLU A 30 -15.04 -31.22 -22.89
N LYS A 31 -15.21 -32.32 -23.63
CA LYS A 31 -16.48 -33.07 -23.68
C LYS A 31 -16.90 -33.58 -22.31
N GLU A 32 -16.00 -34.22 -21.56
CA GLU A 32 -16.31 -34.68 -20.20
C GLU A 32 -16.70 -33.52 -19.27
N GLU A 33 -15.99 -32.39 -19.34
CA GLU A 33 -16.30 -31.21 -18.55
C GLU A 33 -17.66 -30.63 -18.89
N THR A 34 -18.02 -30.56 -20.17
CA THR A 34 -19.35 -30.07 -20.59
C THR A 34 -20.45 -30.98 -20.08
N ILE A 35 -20.27 -32.30 -20.15
CA ILE A 35 -21.23 -33.28 -19.63
C ILE A 35 -21.39 -33.11 -18.12
N ARG A 36 -20.28 -32.98 -17.37
CA ARG A 36 -20.32 -32.76 -15.92
C ARG A 36 -21.01 -31.45 -15.55
N LYS A 37 -20.73 -30.36 -16.28
CA LYS A 37 -21.38 -29.06 -16.10
C LYS A 37 -22.88 -29.14 -16.37
N GLN A 38 -23.30 -29.79 -17.46
CA GLN A 38 -24.71 -30.01 -17.78
C GLN A 38 -25.41 -30.87 -16.72
N TRP A 39 -24.75 -31.91 -16.22
CA TRP A 39 -25.28 -32.76 -15.15
C TRP A 39 -25.45 -31.96 -13.84
N GLN A 40 -24.45 -31.18 -13.44
CA GLN A 40 -24.55 -30.30 -12.28
C GLN A 40 -25.66 -29.26 -12.45
N GLN A 41 -25.83 -28.66 -13.63
CA GLN A 41 -26.92 -27.73 -13.91
C GLN A 41 -28.30 -28.38 -13.79
N LYS A 42 -28.43 -29.64 -14.22
CA LYS A 42 -29.70 -30.37 -14.21
C LYS A 42 -30.09 -30.86 -12.81
N TYR A 43 -29.12 -31.31 -12.01
CA TYR A 43 -29.40 -31.99 -10.73
C TYR A 43 -29.00 -31.19 -9.49
N HIS A 44 -28.19 -30.13 -9.63
CA HIS A 44 -27.74 -29.27 -8.54
C HIS A 44 -27.76 -27.76 -8.93
N PRO A 45 -28.90 -27.22 -9.40
CA PRO A 45 -28.99 -25.80 -9.74
C PRO A 45 -28.75 -24.88 -8.53
N GLU A 46 -29.09 -25.33 -7.32
CA GLU A 46 -28.91 -24.59 -6.07
C GLU A 46 -27.44 -24.30 -5.78
N LYS A 47 -26.57 -25.31 -5.92
CA LYS A 47 -25.13 -25.15 -5.68
C LYS A 47 -24.49 -24.19 -6.68
N ILE A 48 -24.93 -24.24 -7.93
CA ILE A 48 -24.45 -23.33 -8.98
C ILE A 48 -24.90 -21.89 -8.70
N ALA A 49 -26.10 -21.69 -8.19
CA ALA A 49 -26.59 -20.37 -7.79
C ALA A 49 -25.78 -19.80 -6.62
N GLU A 50 -25.52 -20.61 -5.58
CA GLU A 50 -24.68 -20.24 -4.44
C GLU A 50 -23.25 -19.89 -4.86
N GLU A 51 -22.64 -20.70 -5.72
CA GLU A 51 -21.30 -20.43 -6.25
C GLU A 51 -21.25 -19.13 -7.06
N LYS A 52 -22.25 -18.87 -7.90
CA LYS A 52 -22.37 -17.60 -8.64
C LYS A 52 -22.52 -16.41 -7.70
N GLU A 53 -23.34 -16.54 -6.66
CA GLU A 53 -23.52 -15.48 -5.67
C GLU A 53 -22.22 -15.21 -4.91
N MET A 54 -21.52 -16.26 -4.49
CA MET A 54 -20.22 -16.16 -3.84
C MET A 54 -19.17 -15.49 -4.75
N LEU A 55 -19.13 -15.85 -6.03
CA LEU A 55 -18.26 -15.22 -7.01
C LEU A 55 -18.60 -13.74 -7.19
N LEU A 56 -19.87 -13.38 -7.30
CA LEU A 56 -20.32 -11.99 -7.40
C LEU A 56 -19.91 -11.19 -6.16
N LYS A 57 -20.11 -11.72 -4.95
CA LYS A 57 -19.65 -11.11 -3.70
C LYS A 57 -18.13 -10.93 -3.69
N SER A 58 -17.38 -11.91 -4.19
CA SER A 58 -15.91 -11.84 -4.27
C SER A 58 -15.43 -10.75 -5.23
N ILE A 59 -16.08 -10.61 -6.39
CA ILE A 59 -15.80 -9.58 -7.40
C ILE A 59 -16.15 -8.21 -6.84
N GLN A 60 -17.30 -8.07 -6.18
CA GLN A 60 -17.70 -6.82 -5.53
C GLN A 60 -16.70 -6.42 -4.45
N ALA A 61 -16.30 -7.35 -3.57
CA ALA A 61 -15.32 -7.10 -2.53
C ALA A 61 -13.94 -6.73 -3.11
N GLN A 62 -13.52 -7.36 -4.21
CA GLN A 62 -12.30 -6.98 -4.93
C GLN A 62 -12.41 -5.57 -5.52
N ALA A 63 -13.51 -5.25 -6.20
CA ALA A 63 -13.76 -3.93 -6.76
C ALA A 63 -13.81 -2.83 -5.69
N GLU A 64 -14.38 -3.11 -4.52
CA GLU A 64 -14.37 -2.19 -3.37
C GLU A 64 -12.96 -1.98 -2.82
N LYS A 65 -12.17 -3.05 -2.67
CA LYS A 65 -10.75 -2.97 -2.27
C LYS A 65 -9.93 -2.15 -3.26
N GLU A 66 -10.16 -2.32 -4.56
CA GLU A 66 -9.50 -1.52 -5.60
C GLU A 66 -9.92 -0.05 -5.55
N LYS A 67 -11.22 0.24 -5.44
CA LYS A 67 -11.73 1.61 -5.24
C LYS A 67 -11.09 2.25 -4.00
N GLU A 68 -11.00 1.51 -2.91
CA GLU A 68 -10.38 1.97 -1.67
C GLU A 68 -8.88 2.24 -1.84
N LYS A 69 -8.15 1.35 -2.51
CA LYS A 69 -6.73 1.56 -2.87
C LYS A 69 -6.56 2.82 -3.72
N LYS A 70 -7.41 3.01 -4.73
CA LYS A 70 -7.40 4.22 -5.57
C LYS A 70 -7.66 5.50 -4.77
N ARG A 71 -8.58 5.47 -3.79
CA ARG A 71 -8.81 6.58 -2.86
C ARG A 71 -7.60 6.87 -1.98
N ARG A 72 -6.84 5.85 -1.55
CA ARG A 72 -5.58 6.00 -0.80
C ARG A 72 -4.47 6.61 -1.66
N ASP A 73 -4.37 6.16 -2.91
CA ASP A 73 -3.26 6.54 -3.79
C ASP A 73 -3.43 7.93 -4.40
N MET A 74 -4.68 8.36 -4.62
CA MET A 74 -5.04 9.64 -5.24
C MET A 74 -5.48 10.69 -4.22
N SER A 75 -4.62 11.03 -3.25
CA SER A 75 -4.76 12.37 -2.66
C SER A 75 -4.50 13.40 -3.79
N PRO A 76 -5.39 14.37 -4.04
CA PRO A 76 -5.17 15.43 -5.03
C PRO A 76 -3.79 16.10 -4.86
N GLN A 77 -3.32 16.18 -3.62
CA GLN A 77 -2.04 16.76 -3.26
C GLN A 77 -0.86 15.94 -3.82
N ARG A 78 -0.97 14.61 -3.95
CA ARG A 78 0.12 13.77 -4.49
C ARG A 78 0.43 14.07 -5.95
N LYS A 79 -0.52 14.58 -6.73
CA LYS A 79 -0.27 15.00 -8.12
C LYS A 79 0.76 16.15 -8.18
N LEU A 80 0.69 17.08 -7.22
CA LEU A 80 1.61 18.21 -7.11
C LEU A 80 3.07 17.75 -6.97
N LEU A 81 3.30 16.57 -6.40
CA LEU A 81 4.66 16.02 -6.23
C LEU A 81 5.36 15.79 -7.58
N TYR A 82 4.60 15.47 -8.62
CA TYR A 82 5.10 15.15 -9.96
C TYR A 82 5.00 16.32 -10.94
N GLU A 83 4.46 17.46 -10.51
CA GLU A 83 4.23 18.62 -11.36
C GLU A 83 5.27 19.72 -11.08
N GLY A 84 6.22 19.90 -12.01
CA GLY A 84 7.24 20.95 -11.95
C GLY A 84 8.43 20.65 -11.03
N VAL A 85 9.26 21.68 -10.78
CA VAL A 85 10.54 21.56 -10.06
C VAL A 85 10.50 22.33 -8.73
N SER A 86 11.12 21.77 -7.69
CA SER A 86 11.07 22.33 -6.33
C SER A 86 11.70 23.72 -6.20
N LYS A 87 12.70 24.04 -7.02
CA LYS A 87 13.39 25.35 -7.02
C LYS A 87 12.47 26.49 -7.47
N GLU A 88 11.50 26.19 -8.33
CA GLU A 88 10.52 27.14 -8.88
C GLU A 88 9.22 27.16 -8.05
N GLY A 89 9.19 26.44 -6.93
CA GLY A 89 8.02 26.33 -6.06
C GLY A 89 7.04 25.22 -6.45
N GLY A 90 7.31 24.46 -7.51
CA GLY A 90 6.55 23.27 -7.91
C GLY A 90 6.98 21.99 -7.18
N GLY A 91 6.50 20.84 -7.66
CA GLY A 91 6.90 19.51 -7.24
C GLY A 91 6.75 19.27 -5.73
N ARG A 92 7.87 18.95 -5.07
CA ARG A 92 7.91 18.67 -3.64
C ARG A 92 7.56 19.90 -2.78
N ALA A 93 7.93 21.10 -3.23
CA ALA A 93 7.70 22.32 -2.45
C ALA A 93 6.19 22.62 -2.35
N SER A 94 5.49 22.63 -3.49
CA SER A 94 4.02 22.80 -3.55
C SER A 94 3.30 21.68 -2.81
N TYR A 95 3.73 20.42 -2.97
CA TYR A 95 3.17 19.28 -2.23
C TYR A 95 3.27 19.46 -0.72
N LEU A 96 4.44 19.83 -0.19
CA LEU A 96 4.64 19.99 1.24
C LEU A 96 3.85 21.17 1.81
N LYS A 97 3.69 22.25 1.04
CA LYS A 97 2.85 23.39 1.42
C LYS A 97 1.38 22.97 1.55
N ALA A 98 0.81 22.39 0.49
CA ALA A 98 -0.57 21.89 0.50
C ALA A 98 -0.78 20.81 1.58
N ARG A 99 0.21 19.93 1.79
CA ARG A 99 0.17 18.92 2.86
C ARG A 99 0.15 19.54 4.25
N ARG A 100 0.66 20.75 4.48
CA ARG A 100 0.68 21.37 5.83
C ARG A 100 -0.62 22.10 6.18
N GLU A 101 -1.47 22.42 5.21
CA GLU A 101 -2.71 23.19 5.42
C GLU A 101 -3.73 22.44 6.28
N GLU A 102 -3.83 21.12 6.13
CA GLU A 102 -4.72 20.28 6.93
C GLU A 102 -4.00 19.72 8.16
N SER A 103 -4.67 19.73 9.33
CA SER A 103 -4.13 19.09 10.53
C SER A 103 -4.14 17.56 10.41
N PRO A 104 -3.22 16.83 11.08
CA PRO A 104 -3.21 15.36 11.09
C PRO A 104 -4.56 14.74 11.51
N THR A 105 -5.26 15.40 12.42
CA THR A 105 -6.60 15.02 12.89
C THR A 105 -7.62 14.99 11.75
N LYS A 106 -7.63 16.02 10.89
CA LYS A 106 -8.57 16.12 9.75
C LYS A 106 -8.23 15.15 8.62
N LYS A 107 -6.97 14.72 8.51
CA LYS A 107 -6.50 13.76 7.50
C LYS A 107 -6.80 12.31 7.84
N SER A 108 -6.97 11.99 9.13
CA SER A 108 -7.22 10.63 9.56
C SER A 108 -8.62 10.18 9.13
N ARG A 109 -8.71 9.02 8.47
CA ARG A 109 -9.99 8.38 8.17
C ARG A 109 -10.64 7.76 9.40
N PHE A 110 -9.81 7.37 10.37
CA PHE A 110 -10.27 6.74 11.59
C PHE A 110 -10.58 7.80 12.65
N PRO A 111 -11.55 7.53 13.53
CA PRO A 111 -11.80 8.40 14.67
C PRO A 111 -10.51 8.56 15.48
N VAL A 112 -10.37 9.74 16.08
CA VAL A 112 -9.22 10.05 16.93
C VAL A 112 -9.24 9.11 18.13
N SER A 113 -8.11 8.46 18.38
CA SER A 113 -7.92 7.66 19.59
C SER A 113 -7.49 8.54 20.77
N SER A 114 -7.74 8.08 22.01
CA SER A 114 -7.36 8.81 23.23
C SER A 114 -5.86 9.16 23.30
N SER A 115 -4.98 8.30 22.77
CA SER A 115 -3.54 8.59 22.70
C SER A 115 -3.21 9.68 21.67
N GLN A 116 -3.96 9.75 20.56
CA GLN A 116 -3.82 10.80 19.56
C GLN A 116 -4.37 12.14 20.05
N GLU A 117 -5.41 12.15 20.88
CA GLU A 117 -5.90 13.37 21.52
C GLU A 117 -4.78 14.04 22.33
N VAL A 118 -3.98 13.30 23.09
CA VAL A 118 -2.86 13.87 23.85
C VAL A 118 -1.67 14.19 22.95
N GLY A 119 -1.34 13.29 22.02
CA GLY A 119 -0.12 13.37 21.21
C GLY A 119 -0.17 14.33 20.01
N TRP A 120 -1.37 14.63 19.47
CA TRP A 120 -1.52 15.40 18.22
C TRP A 120 -2.00 16.84 18.40
N ILE A 121 -2.23 17.30 19.64
CA ILE A 121 -2.53 18.72 19.90
C ILE A 121 -1.23 19.53 19.80
N ILE A 122 -0.80 19.75 18.56
CA ILE A 122 0.34 20.58 18.20
C ILE A 122 0.02 22.06 18.47
N GLU A 123 -1.26 22.46 18.33
CA GLU A 123 -1.73 23.84 18.50
C GLU A 123 -1.60 24.32 19.95
N LYS A 124 -2.05 23.55 20.97
CA LYS A 124 -1.87 23.94 22.38
C LYS A 124 -0.40 24.06 22.77
N ARG A 125 0.48 23.19 22.24
CA ARG A 125 1.92 23.25 22.49
C ARG A 125 2.57 24.53 21.94
N PHE A 126 2.01 25.14 20.89
CA PHE A 126 2.53 26.38 20.31
C PHE A 126 1.82 27.65 20.78
N LEU A 127 0.57 27.54 21.27
CA LEU A 127 -0.20 28.66 21.82
C LEU A 127 0.29 29.11 23.20
N GLU A 128 0.93 28.21 23.97
CA GLU A 128 1.49 28.51 25.31
C GLU A 128 2.89 29.17 25.28
N GLY A 129 3.27 29.75 24.14
CA GLY A 129 4.14 30.93 24.17
C GLY A 129 5.63 30.72 24.44
N LYS A 130 6.19 29.52 24.28
CA LYS A 130 7.65 29.35 24.18
C LYS A 130 7.98 28.23 23.19
N ARG A 131 8.31 28.61 21.95
CA ARG A 131 9.46 27.93 21.34
C ARG A 131 10.61 28.30 22.26
N SER A 132 11.03 27.40 23.15
CA SER A 132 12.39 27.55 23.64
C SER A 132 13.27 27.57 22.39
N ASP A 133 14.22 28.48 22.38
CA ASP A 133 15.24 28.56 21.33
C ASP A 133 16.12 27.29 21.29
N ASP A 134 15.70 26.18 21.91
CA ASP A 134 16.34 24.88 21.92
C ASP A 134 16.41 24.24 20.54
N HIS A 135 15.51 24.59 19.62
CA HIS A 135 15.64 24.18 18.21
C HIS A 135 16.70 24.98 17.44
N LEU A 136 17.07 26.18 17.91
CA LEU A 136 18.26 26.92 17.46
C LEU A 136 19.55 26.36 18.09
N LEU A 137 19.43 25.63 19.21
CA LEU A 137 20.53 24.90 19.86
C LEU A 137 20.71 23.46 19.33
N ALA A 138 19.67 22.85 18.76
CA ALA A 138 19.69 21.47 18.25
C ALA A 138 20.52 21.29 16.96
N THR A 139 20.80 22.38 16.25
CA THR A 139 21.90 22.43 15.28
C THR A 139 22.91 23.42 15.79
N ARG A 140 23.78 22.99 16.70
CA ARG A 140 25.02 23.73 16.98
C ARG A 140 25.69 23.99 15.64
N LYS A 141 25.59 25.22 15.16
CA LYS A 141 26.48 25.85 14.15
C LYS A 141 27.92 25.97 14.69
N GLY A 142 28.32 25.04 15.57
CA GLY A 142 29.57 25.07 16.32
C GLY A 142 30.75 24.62 15.50
N GLN A 143 30.54 23.85 14.43
CA GLN A 143 31.65 23.42 13.54
C GLN A 143 31.83 24.32 12.33
N THR A 144 30.77 24.95 11.80
CA THR A 144 30.92 25.85 10.63
C THR A 144 31.36 27.26 10.99
N LYS A 145 31.06 27.75 12.21
CA LYS A 145 31.48 29.08 12.65
C LYS A 145 32.90 29.13 13.25
N THR A 146 33.42 28.01 13.76
CA THR A 146 34.74 27.97 14.42
C THR A 146 35.85 27.52 13.47
N PHE A 147 35.53 26.65 12.50
CA PHE A 147 36.54 26.08 11.60
C PHE A 147 36.87 26.97 10.39
N TYR A 148 35.92 27.76 9.89
CA TYR A 148 36.14 28.66 8.75
C TYR A 148 35.90 30.11 9.15
N ARG A 149 36.97 30.93 9.10
CA ARG A 149 36.86 32.40 9.16
C ARG A 149 36.57 32.92 7.75
N ARG A 150 35.82 34.02 7.66
CA ARG A 150 35.39 34.62 6.37
C ARG A 150 36.58 35.03 5.48
N ASP A 151 37.73 35.32 6.10
CA ASP A 151 38.87 35.97 5.44
C ASP A 151 40.14 35.08 5.36
N GLY A 152 40.03 33.78 5.67
CA GLY A 152 40.97 32.75 5.20
C GLY A 152 42.48 32.93 5.43
N ILE A 153 42.94 33.61 6.49
CA ILE A 153 44.38 33.76 6.80
C ILE A 153 44.67 33.22 8.20
N GLY A 154 45.56 32.22 8.28
CA GLY A 154 46.05 31.61 9.52
C GLY A 154 47.04 32.51 10.25
N PHE A 155 47.13 32.35 11.57
CA PHE A 155 48.06 33.09 12.42
C PHE A 155 49.51 32.68 12.11
N GLY A 156 50.37 33.66 11.83
CA GLY A 156 51.80 33.52 12.01
C GLY A 156 52.13 33.68 13.49
N ASP A 157 53.07 32.88 13.97
CA ASP A 157 53.62 32.90 15.33
C ASP A 157 54.17 34.28 15.75
#